data_AF-A0A329VIQ3-F1
#
_entry.id   AF-A0A329VIQ3-F1
#
_cell.length_a   1.000
_cell.length_b   1.000
_cell.length_c   1.000
_cell.angle_alpha   90.00
_cell.angle_beta   90.00
_cell.angle_gamma   90.00
#
_symmetry.space_group_name_H-M   'P 1'
#
loop_
_entity.id
_entity.type
_entity.pdbx_description
1 polymer ?
#
loop_
_entity_poly.entity_id
_entity_poly.type
_entity_poly.pdbx_seq_one_letter_code
_entity_poly.pdbx_strand_id
1 'polypeptide(L)'
;MPISSISGHTLLSQTQVPQHAAASPLLEQGNRLFEQSVRRGPLHFQSSDLKHLITELSQLQSAPNSVQAQRVQDAIQHWESHHPKEVAARSTRLAELKQALAEQGAVVRTLQPKVTTTSPQAMLKQAMPALQKMGTYACTDADTFVSKQAPNYRKIKERLDSFGSNQSRKDANKQANGVSTAAAIAAKRGNVSLDQLKSIAACVAQAQAGCCTTFAYSAAAELMKHNQDNQQRIEVVAHRGAKGHSQTHCFVVVGRDPNSELSKPETWGKQAHVIDPWAATIGGRLQGTPSNPPIANLWPPTESVFDNHKE
;
A
#
# COMPACT_ATOMS: atom_id res chain seq x y z
N MET A 1 -50.84 45.57 -53.44
CA MET A 1 -51.52 44.43 -52.79
C MET A 1 -51.49 43.23 -53.74
N PRO A 2 -51.52 41.95 -53.34
CA PRO A 2 -51.06 41.27 -52.13
C PRO A 2 -50.24 39.95 -52.40
N ILE A 3 -49.50 39.50 -51.36
CA ILE A 3 -49.39 38.14 -50.74
C ILE A 3 -48.83 36.91 -51.52
N SER A 4 -47.68 36.43 -51.03
CA SER A 4 -47.22 35.07 -50.55
C SER A 4 -47.88 33.77 -51.11
N SER A 5 -47.24 32.59 -51.18
CA SER A 5 -46.32 31.92 -50.23
C SER A 5 -45.76 30.54 -50.73
N ILE A 6 -44.64 30.08 -50.12
CA ILE A 6 -44.29 28.66 -49.72
C ILE A 6 -43.90 27.66 -50.85
N SER A 7 -42.90 26.77 -50.78
CA SER A 7 -41.87 26.35 -49.80
C SER A 7 -40.82 25.49 -50.51
N GLY A 8 -39.63 25.32 -49.91
CA GLY A 8 -38.81 24.14 -50.16
C GLY A 8 -37.30 24.30 -50.00
N HIS A 9 -36.80 24.68 -48.82
CA HIS A 9 -35.39 24.46 -48.48
C HIS A 9 -35.25 23.84 -47.09
N THR A 10 -34.60 22.68 -47.09
CA THR A 10 -34.23 21.82 -45.98
C THR A 10 -33.41 22.58 -44.94
N LEU A 11 -33.90 22.64 -43.70
CA LEU A 11 -33.17 23.19 -42.56
C LEU A 11 -32.31 22.07 -41.95
N LEU A 12 -31.00 22.11 -42.19
CA LEU A 12 -30.02 21.37 -41.39
C LEU A 12 -29.89 22.08 -40.04
N SER A 13 -30.57 21.55 -39.03
CA SER A 13 -30.42 21.97 -37.64
C SER A 13 -28.98 21.77 -37.19
N GLN A 14 -28.27 22.87 -36.94
CA GLN A 14 -27.01 22.87 -36.22
C GLN A 14 -27.27 22.43 -34.78
N THR A 15 -26.85 21.22 -34.46
CA THR A 15 -26.77 20.74 -33.08
C THR A 15 -25.67 21.52 -32.38
N GLN A 16 -26.07 22.35 -31.43
CA GLN A 16 -25.21 23.03 -30.47
C GLN A 16 -24.36 21.98 -29.74
N VAL A 17 -23.04 22.02 -29.94
CA VAL A 17 -22.09 21.19 -29.17
C VAL A 17 -22.02 21.76 -27.75
N PRO A 18 -22.17 20.95 -26.69
CA PRO A 18 -21.94 21.39 -25.33
C PRO A 18 -20.47 21.84 -25.19
N GLN A 19 -20.26 23.06 -24.70
CA GLN A 19 -18.93 23.53 -24.30
C GLN A 19 -18.36 22.56 -23.25
N HIS A 20 -17.37 21.76 -23.64
CA HIS A 20 -16.48 21.12 -22.68
C HIS A 20 -15.80 22.22 -21.86
N ALA A 21 -15.95 22.17 -20.53
CA ALA A 21 -15.16 22.96 -19.62
C ALA A 21 -13.68 22.75 -19.95
N ALA A 22 -12.98 23.83 -20.31
CA ALA A 22 -11.56 23.78 -20.66
C ALA A 22 -10.77 23.29 -19.45
N ALA A 23 -10.00 22.21 -19.61
CA ALA A 23 -9.08 21.74 -18.59
C ALA A 23 -8.12 22.89 -18.20
N SER A 24 -7.88 23.07 -16.90
CA SER A 24 -6.98 24.12 -16.41
C SER A 24 -5.57 23.97 -17.01
N PRO A 25 -4.97 25.04 -17.54
CA PRO A 25 -3.66 24.99 -18.20
C PRO A 25 -2.52 24.64 -17.22
N LEU A 26 -2.74 24.71 -15.90
CA LEU A 26 -1.70 24.50 -14.89
C LEU A 26 -1.11 23.09 -14.87
N LEU A 27 -1.81 22.10 -15.43
CA LEU A 27 -1.36 20.71 -15.47
C LEU A 27 -0.80 20.29 -16.84
N GLU A 28 -0.79 21.21 -17.81
CA GLU A 28 -0.24 20.94 -19.14
C GLU A 28 1.29 20.75 -19.08
N GLN A 29 1.79 19.87 -19.96
CA GLN A 29 3.22 19.57 -20.04
C GLN A 29 4.04 20.84 -20.27
N GLY A 30 4.98 21.12 -19.36
CA GLY A 30 5.85 22.29 -19.44
C GLY A 30 5.21 23.61 -19.02
N ASN A 31 3.98 23.62 -18.52
CA ASN A 31 3.34 24.82 -18.01
C ASN A 31 4.02 25.31 -16.71
N ARG A 32 4.46 26.57 -16.68
CA ARG A 32 5.15 27.15 -15.52
C ARG A 32 4.34 28.23 -14.80
N LEU A 33 3.04 28.35 -15.05
CA LEU A 33 2.22 29.43 -14.49
C LEU A 33 2.15 29.38 -12.95
N PHE A 34 2.00 28.18 -12.37
CA PHE A 34 2.03 28.04 -10.91
C PHE A 34 3.42 28.39 -10.36
N GLU A 35 4.50 27.82 -10.94
CA GLU A 35 5.87 28.12 -10.53
C GLU A 35 6.19 29.63 -10.59
N GLN A 36 5.78 30.30 -11.67
CA GLN A 36 5.95 31.74 -11.82
C GLN A 36 5.15 32.54 -10.78
N SER A 37 3.96 32.07 -10.42
CA SER A 37 3.11 32.73 -9.42
C SER A 37 3.68 32.67 -8.00
N VAL A 38 4.48 31.65 -7.69
CA VAL A 38 5.09 31.45 -6.36
C VAL A 38 6.53 31.99 -6.27
N ARG A 39 7.13 32.40 -7.38
CA ARG A 39 8.45 33.04 -7.40
C ARG A 39 8.35 34.48 -6.90
N ARG A 40 9.22 34.83 -5.95
CA ARG A 40 9.56 36.21 -5.62
C ARG A 40 11.01 36.46 -6.02
N GLY A 41 11.40 37.71 -6.23
CA GLY A 41 12.75 38.08 -6.67
C GLY A 41 13.87 37.47 -5.82
N PRO A 42 15.13 37.57 -6.27
CA PRO A 42 16.28 36.80 -5.77
C PRO A 42 16.60 36.97 -4.27
N LEU A 43 15.99 37.95 -3.60
CA LEU A 43 16.20 38.25 -2.18
C LEU A 43 15.19 37.56 -1.24
N HIS A 44 14.23 36.80 -1.76
CA HIS A 44 13.22 36.14 -0.94
C HIS A 44 13.47 34.64 -0.82
N PHE A 45 13.75 34.19 0.41
CA PHE A 45 13.86 32.77 0.76
C PHE A 45 12.62 31.98 0.32
N GLN A 46 12.84 30.81 -0.27
CA GLN A 46 11.82 29.86 -0.67
C GLN A 46 12.01 28.57 0.12
N SER A 47 10.96 28.08 0.78
CA SER A 47 11.02 26.86 1.59
C SER A 47 11.40 25.63 0.74
N SER A 48 11.95 24.61 1.41
CA SER A 48 12.14 23.28 0.81
C SER A 48 10.82 22.69 0.33
N ASP A 49 9.74 22.93 1.06
CA ASP A 49 8.41 22.39 0.78
C ASP A 49 7.81 22.98 -0.50
N LEU A 50 7.96 24.30 -0.69
CA LEU A 50 7.53 24.95 -1.93
C LEU A 50 8.38 24.50 -3.13
N LYS A 51 9.68 24.23 -2.93
CA LYS A 51 10.53 23.65 -3.99
C LYS A 51 10.08 22.23 -4.34
N HIS A 52 9.79 21.42 -3.33
CA HIS A 52 9.29 20.06 -3.50
C HIS A 52 7.95 20.05 -4.24
N LEU A 53 7.00 20.92 -3.88
CA LEU A 53 5.73 21.09 -4.60
C LEU A 53 5.94 21.41 -6.08
N ILE A 54 6.87 22.30 -6.43
CA ILE A 54 7.18 22.63 -7.83
C ILE A 54 7.77 21.41 -8.56
N THR A 55 8.63 20.64 -7.89
CA THR A 55 9.19 19.40 -8.45
C THR A 55 8.11 18.36 -8.73
N GLU A 56 7.22 18.09 -7.77
CA GLU A 56 6.13 17.12 -7.93
C GLU A 56 5.14 17.56 -9.03
N LEU A 57 4.87 18.87 -9.15
CA LEU A 57 4.03 19.42 -10.22
C LEU A 57 4.68 19.24 -11.60
N SER A 58 5.98 19.51 -11.73
CA SER A 58 6.71 19.31 -12.98
C SER A 58 6.73 17.84 -13.41
N GLN A 59 6.85 16.93 -12.45
CA GLN A 59 6.74 15.49 -12.69
C GLN A 59 5.32 15.10 -13.15
N LEU A 60 4.28 15.65 -12.52
CA LEU A 60 2.88 15.43 -12.93
C LEU A 60 2.62 15.89 -14.36
N GLN A 61 3.13 17.07 -14.73
CA GLN A 61 3.01 17.64 -16.06
C GLN A 61 3.76 16.82 -17.11
N SER A 62 4.87 16.19 -16.73
CA SER A 62 5.69 15.37 -17.63
C SER A 62 5.10 13.96 -17.83
N ALA A 63 4.51 13.38 -16.78
CA ALA A 63 3.92 12.05 -16.81
C ALA A 63 2.61 12.02 -16.00
N PRO A 64 1.49 12.47 -16.59
CA PRO A 64 0.21 12.54 -15.89
C PRO A 64 -0.27 11.17 -15.39
N ASN A 65 -0.33 10.99 -14.07
CA ASN A 65 -0.86 9.78 -13.45
C ASN A 65 -1.42 10.07 -12.05
N SER A 66 -2.27 9.17 -11.53
CA SER A 66 -2.98 9.37 -10.26
C SER A 66 -2.07 9.38 -9.04
N VAL A 67 -0.96 8.63 -9.05
CA VAL A 67 0.01 8.61 -7.94
C VAL A 67 0.70 9.97 -7.85
N GLN A 68 1.13 10.51 -9.00
CA GLN A 68 1.77 11.80 -9.07
C GLN A 68 0.82 12.95 -8.73
N ALA A 69 -0.46 12.84 -9.12
CA ALA A 69 -1.48 13.80 -8.70
C ALA A 69 -1.69 13.81 -7.18
N GLN A 70 -1.67 12.64 -6.54
CA GLN A 70 -1.73 12.53 -5.08
C GLN A 70 -0.51 13.15 -4.41
N ARG A 71 0.70 12.89 -4.92
CA ARG A 71 1.94 13.50 -4.40
C ARG A 71 1.90 15.03 -4.44
N VAL A 72 1.35 15.62 -5.51
CA VAL A 72 1.14 17.07 -5.57
C VAL A 72 0.14 17.54 -4.51
N GLN A 73 -0.95 16.81 -4.28
CA GLN A 73 -1.92 17.15 -3.21
C GLN A 73 -1.28 17.08 -1.81
N ASP A 74 -0.47 16.05 -1.55
CA ASP A 74 0.23 15.88 -0.28
C ASP A 74 1.26 16.99 -0.06
N ALA A 75 2.02 17.34 -1.11
CA ALA A 75 2.98 18.45 -1.06
C ALA A 75 2.29 19.81 -0.84
N ILE A 76 1.10 20.03 -1.42
CA ILE A 76 0.27 21.21 -1.14
C ILE A 76 -0.11 21.24 0.34
N GLN A 77 -0.65 20.13 0.87
CA GLN A 77 -1.11 20.06 2.26
C GLN A 77 0.05 20.29 3.24
N HIS A 78 1.22 19.71 2.96
CA HIS A 78 2.42 19.87 3.77
C HIS A 78 2.91 21.32 3.78
N TRP A 79 2.92 21.98 2.61
CA TRP A 79 3.29 23.39 2.50
C TRP A 79 2.31 24.30 3.25
N GLU A 80 1.01 24.04 3.14
CA GLU A 80 -0.04 24.79 3.85
C GLU A 80 0.10 24.70 5.37
N SER A 81 0.44 23.52 5.90
CA SER A 81 0.57 23.31 7.34
C SER A 81 1.87 23.87 7.93
N HIS A 82 2.99 23.75 7.21
CA HIS A 82 4.33 24.10 7.74
C HIS A 82 4.77 25.53 7.40
N HIS A 83 4.23 26.13 6.34
CA HIS A 83 4.63 27.46 5.86
C HIS A 83 3.44 28.42 5.62
N PRO A 84 2.53 28.61 6.58
CA PRO A 84 1.29 29.38 6.38
C PRO A 84 1.53 30.84 5.96
N LYS A 85 2.63 31.47 6.41
CA LYS A 85 3.01 32.82 5.98
C LYS A 85 3.48 32.87 4.53
N GLU A 86 4.18 31.84 4.07
CA GLU A 86 4.64 31.75 2.69
C GLU A 86 3.45 31.45 1.76
N VAL A 87 2.54 30.59 2.20
CA VAL A 87 1.28 30.29 1.51
C VAL A 87 0.47 31.56 1.32
N ALA A 88 0.15 32.30 2.40
CA ALA A 88 -0.58 33.56 2.31
C ALA A 88 0.06 34.58 1.36
N ALA A 89 1.39 34.55 1.21
CA ALA A 89 2.15 35.44 0.36
C ALA A 89 2.28 34.98 -1.11
N ARG A 90 2.10 33.69 -1.40
CA ARG A 90 2.48 33.07 -2.68
C ARG A 90 1.42 32.15 -3.28
N SER A 91 0.29 31.91 -2.64
CA SER A 91 -0.73 30.93 -3.06
C SER A 91 -1.73 31.45 -4.10
N THR A 92 -1.38 32.46 -4.92
CA THR A 92 -2.34 33.15 -5.80
C THR A 92 -3.02 32.22 -6.81
N ARG A 93 -2.31 31.18 -7.29
CA ARG A 93 -2.86 30.13 -8.16
C ARG A 93 -3.10 28.80 -7.45
N LEU A 94 -3.02 28.76 -6.12
CA LEU A 94 -3.18 27.50 -5.39
C LEU A 94 -4.60 26.94 -5.49
N ALA A 95 -5.62 27.81 -5.46
CA ALA A 95 -7.01 27.39 -5.64
C ALA A 95 -7.25 26.81 -7.05
N GLU A 96 -6.70 27.46 -8.09
CA GLU A 96 -6.73 26.98 -9.47
C GLU A 96 -6.03 25.63 -9.61
N LEU A 97 -4.87 25.45 -8.96
CA LEU A 97 -4.13 24.18 -8.97
C LEU A 97 -4.92 23.06 -8.27
N LYS A 98 -5.49 23.34 -7.09
CA LYS A 98 -6.34 22.38 -6.36
C LYS A 98 -7.55 21.96 -7.19
N GLN A 99 -8.19 22.92 -7.86
CA GLN A 99 -9.32 22.66 -8.76
C GLN A 99 -8.89 21.82 -9.96
N ALA A 100 -7.77 22.16 -10.60
CA ALA A 100 -7.23 21.40 -11.72
C ALA A 100 -6.93 19.94 -11.33
N LEU A 101 -6.36 19.71 -10.14
CA LEU A 101 -6.09 18.36 -9.62
C LEU A 101 -7.38 17.59 -9.33
N ALA A 102 -8.43 18.26 -8.85
CA ALA A 102 -9.74 17.64 -8.62
C ALA A 102 -10.42 17.26 -9.96
N GLU A 103 -10.36 18.14 -10.95
CA GLU A 103 -10.89 17.91 -12.30
C GLU A 103 -10.10 16.82 -13.04
N GLN A 104 -8.76 16.82 -12.95
CA GLN A 104 -7.93 15.76 -13.50
C GLN A 104 -8.23 14.43 -12.81
N GLY A 105 -8.43 14.42 -11.48
CA GLY A 105 -8.88 13.25 -10.74
C GLY A 105 -10.25 12.72 -11.21
N ALA A 106 -11.16 13.61 -11.62
CA ALA A 106 -12.47 13.24 -12.18
C ALA A 106 -12.36 12.74 -13.64
N VAL A 107 -11.55 13.40 -14.47
CA VAL A 107 -11.34 13.07 -15.89
C VAL A 107 -10.55 11.76 -16.06
N VAL A 108 -9.52 11.54 -15.23
CA VAL A 108 -8.79 10.25 -15.14
C VAL A 108 -9.75 9.13 -14.70
N ARG A 109 -10.74 9.43 -13.86
CA ARG A 109 -11.80 8.47 -13.47
C ARG A 109 -12.73 8.08 -14.63
N THR A 110 -12.97 8.99 -15.57
CA THR A 110 -13.90 8.79 -16.70
C THR A 110 -13.24 8.28 -17.98
N LEU A 111 -11.94 8.54 -18.18
CA LEU A 111 -11.21 8.22 -19.42
C LEU A 111 -10.18 7.09 -19.27
N GLN A 112 -10.04 6.49 -18.10
CA GLN A 112 -9.27 5.25 -17.99
C GLN A 112 -9.90 4.19 -18.92
N PRO A 113 -9.11 3.57 -19.83
CA PRO A 113 -9.45 2.23 -20.29
C PRO A 113 -9.67 1.38 -19.02
N LYS A 114 -10.44 0.31 -19.11
CA LYS A 114 -10.54 -0.71 -18.06
C LYS A 114 -9.17 -1.41 -17.87
N VAL A 115 -8.15 -0.67 -17.44
CA VAL A 115 -6.95 -1.17 -16.80
C VAL A 115 -7.48 -1.64 -15.46
N THR A 116 -7.65 -2.95 -15.35
CA THR A 116 -7.92 -3.61 -14.08
C THR A 116 -6.83 -3.20 -13.10
N THR A 117 -7.08 -2.17 -12.29
CA THR A 117 -6.40 -2.06 -11.00
C THR A 117 -6.60 -3.41 -10.34
N THR A 118 -5.50 -4.12 -10.09
CA THR A 118 -5.61 -5.44 -9.47
C THR A 118 -6.04 -5.17 -8.05
N SER A 119 -7.36 -5.23 -7.79
CA SER A 119 -7.90 -5.05 -6.45
C SER A 119 -7.13 -5.92 -5.46
N PRO A 120 -6.99 -5.54 -4.17
CA PRO A 120 -6.39 -6.39 -3.14
C PRO A 120 -6.87 -7.83 -3.23
N GLN A 121 -8.16 -8.01 -3.48
CA GLN A 121 -8.80 -9.32 -3.62
C GLN A 121 -8.34 -10.10 -4.86
N ALA A 122 -8.10 -9.44 -5.99
CA ALA A 122 -7.56 -10.09 -7.19
C ALA A 122 -6.10 -10.53 -7.00
N MET A 123 -5.27 -9.70 -6.36
CA MET A 123 -3.89 -10.05 -6.02
C MET A 123 -3.86 -11.21 -5.03
N LEU A 124 -4.68 -11.14 -3.98
CA LEU A 124 -4.82 -12.20 -2.98
C LEU A 124 -5.26 -13.51 -3.61
N LYS A 125 -6.18 -13.49 -4.58
CA LYS A 125 -6.62 -14.69 -5.29
C LYS A 125 -5.47 -15.39 -6.00
N GLN A 126 -4.53 -14.65 -6.58
CA GLN A 126 -3.35 -15.20 -7.25
C GLN A 126 -2.33 -15.76 -6.25
N ALA A 127 -2.10 -15.06 -5.13
CA ALA A 127 -1.16 -15.48 -4.08
C ALA A 127 -1.69 -16.64 -3.21
N MET A 128 -3.02 -16.82 -3.15
CA MET A 128 -3.68 -17.71 -2.18
C MET A 128 -3.16 -19.16 -2.19
N PRO A 129 -2.91 -19.82 -3.33
CA PRO A 129 -2.41 -21.19 -3.33
C PRO A 129 -1.07 -21.33 -2.61
N ALA A 130 -0.15 -20.38 -2.83
CA ALA A 130 1.15 -20.37 -2.16
C ALA A 130 1.03 -20.06 -0.67
N LEU A 131 0.17 -19.10 -0.29
CA LEU A 131 -0.10 -18.76 1.11
C LEU A 131 -0.76 -19.91 1.87
N GLN A 132 -1.71 -20.61 1.26
CA GLN A 132 -2.33 -21.82 1.82
C GLN A 132 -1.30 -22.94 2.01
N LYS A 133 -0.40 -23.12 1.03
CA LYS A 133 0.71 -24.07 1.17
C LYS A 133 1.59 -23.72 2.37
N MET A 134 1.93 -22.44 2.61
CA MET A 134 2.65 -22.03 3.81
C MET A 134 1.89 -22.38 5.10
N GLY A 135 0.56 -22.26 5.12
CA GLY A 135 -0.28 -22.69 6.25
C GLY A 135 -0.21 -24.19 6.58
N THR A 136 0.36 -25.01 5.69
CA THR A 136 0.59 -26.44 5.95
C THR A 136 1.94 -26.75 6.60
N TYR A 137 2.85 -25.77 6.65
CA TYR A 137 4.21 -25.95 7.18
C TYR A 137 4.24 -26.12 8.70
N ALA A 138 5.40 -26.50 9.22
CA ALA A 138 5.61 -26.65 10.67
C ALA A 138 5.75 -25.28 11.34
N CYS A 139 5.08 -25.13 12.50
CA CYS A 139 5.17 -23.95 13.35
C CYS A 139 6.24 -24.20 14.42
N THR A 140 7.39 -23.51 14.31
CA THR A 140 8.55 -23.80 15.16
C THR A 140 8.41 -23.26 16.58
N ASP A 141 7.47 -22.35 16.81
CA ASP A 141 7.09 -21.80 18.12
C ASP A 141 5.75 -22.35 18.62
N ALA A 142 5.26 -23.45 18.05
CA ALA A 142 3.98 -24.06 18.43
C ALA A 142 3.89 -24.39 19.93
N ASP A 143 4.99 -24.83 20.56
CA ASP A 143 5.00 -25.16 21.99
C ASP A 143 4.80 -23.94 22.90
N THR A 144 5.04 -22.73 22.39
CA THR A 144 4.78 -21.47 23.12
C THR A 144 3.31 -21.06 23.02
N PHE A 145 2.69 -21.25 21.85
CA PHE A 145 1.42 -20.61 21.52
C PHE A 145 0.23 -21.56 21.37
N VAL A 146 0.45 -22.87 21.26
CA VAL A 146 -0.61 -23.84 21.02
C VAL A 146 -0.90 -24.65 22.27
N SER A 147 -2.12 -24.48 22.80
CA SER A 147 -2.65 -25.28 23.90
C SER A 147 -2.77 -26.76 23.51
N LYS A 148 -2.45 -27.66 24.45
CA LYS A 148 -2.65 -29.12 24.31
C LYS A 148 -4.11 -29.50 24.08
N GLN A 149 -5.05 -28.63 24.46
CA GLN A 149 -6.48 -28.81 24.29
C GLN A 149 -6.99 -28.30 22.93
N ALA A 150 -6.13 -27.70 22.09
CA ALA A 150 -6.54 -27.22 20.78
C ALA A 150 -6.99 -28.40 19.87
N PRO A 151 -8.09 -28.27 19.11
CA PRO A 151 -8.61 -29.36 18.26
C PRO A 151 -7.58 -29.93 17.27
N ASN A 152 -6.66 -29.10 16.79
CA ASN A 152 -5.64 -29.48 15.82
C ASN A 152 -4.26 -29.79 16.44
N TYR A 153 -4.16 -29.87 17.78
CA TYR A 153 -2.88 -30.00 18.49
C TYR A 153 -2.02 -31.17 17.97
N ARG A 154 -2.61 -32.37 17.82
CA ARG A 154 -1.91 -33.56 17.33
C ARG A 154 -1.27 -33.31 15.95
N LYS A 155 -2.04 -32.80 14.99
CA LYS A 155 -1.57 -32.50 13.63
C LYS A 155 -0.49 -31.42 13.60
N ILE A 156 -0.54 -30.45 14.52
CA ILE A 156 0.49 -29.41 14.66
C ILE A 156 1.79 -30.03 15.17
N LYS A 157 1.71 -30.88 16.20
CA LYS A 157 2.87 -31.56 16.77
C LYS A 157 3.51 -32.54 15.79
N GLU A 158 2.73 -33.34 15.06
CA GLU A 158 3.26 -34.25 14.03
C GLU A 158 4.09 -33.51 12.96
N ARG A 159 3.64 -32.33 12.53
CA ARG A 159 4.39 -31.48 11.58
C ARG A 159 5.69 -30.95 12.19
N LEU A 160 5.65 -30.54 13.47
CA LEU A 160 6.82 -30.07 14.20
C LEU A 160 7.84 -31.19 14.43
N ASP A 161 7.38 -32.39 14.76
CA ASP A 161 8.25 -33.56 14.98
C ASP A 161 8.91 -33.99 13.66
N SER A 162 8.13 -34.07 12.57
CA SER A 162 8.66 -34.31 11.22
C SER A 162 9.72 -33.29 10.79
N PHE A 163 9.54 -32.02 11.17
CA PHE A 163 10.56 -30.99 10.98
C PHE A 163 11.80 -31.26 11.85
N GLY A 164 11.62 -31.56 13.13
CA GLY A 164 12.71 -31.81 14.09
C GLY A 164 13.64 -32.96 13.69
N SER A 165 13.08 -33.99 13.04
CA SER A 165 13.81 -35.16 12.55
C SER A 165 14.61 -34.92 11.25
N ASN A 166 14.49 -33.77 10.60
CA ASN A 166 15.17 -33.50 9.33
C ASN A 166 16.22 -32.38 9.46
N GLN A 167 17.50 -32.74 9.36
CA GLN A 167 18.60 -31.78 9.56
C GLN A 167 18.64 -30.68 8.50
N SER A 168 18.46 -31.00 7.22
CA SER A 168 18.47 -30.00 6.15
C SER A 168 17.36 -28.96 6.31
N ARG A 169 16.17 -29.38 6.78
CA ARG A 169 15.08 -28.45 7.09
C ARG A 169 15.41 -27.55 8.27
N LYS A 170 16.04 -28.09 9.32
CA LYS A 170 16.50 -27.29 10.48
C LYS A 170 17.57 -26.27 10.08
N ASP A 171 18.51 -26.64 9.23
CA ASP A 171 19.56 -25.74 8.75
C ASP A 171 18.97 -24.60 7.91
N ALA A 172 18.02 -24.91 7.01
CA ALA A 172 17.28 -23.89 6.26
C ALA A 172 16.47 -22.96 7.18
N ASN A 173 15.80 -23.49 8.22
CA ASN A 173 15.10 -22.66 9.20
C ASN A 173 16.05 -21.76 10.01
N LYS A 174 17.23 -22.28 10.38
CA LYS A 174 18.28 -21.50 11.03
C LYS A 174 18.76 -20.36 10.15
N GLN A 175 18.93 -20.61 8.85
CA GLN A 175 19.26 -19.56 7.87
C GLN A 175 18.13 -18.52 7.76
N ALA A 176 16.86 -18.96 7.65
CA ALA A 176 15.70 -18.06 7.63
C ALA A 176 15.68 -17.12 8.85
N ASN A 177 15.91 -17.67 10.05
CA ASN A 177 15.96 -16.89 11.29
C ASN A 177 17.16 -15.94 11.35
N GLY A 178 18.33 -16.37 10.85
CA GLY A 178 19.51 -15.51 10.73
C GLY A 178 19.26 -14.30 9.83
N VAL A 179 18.70 -14.53 8.63
CA VAL A 179 18.35 -13.45 7.69
C VAL A 179 17.25 -12.56 8.28
N SER A 180 16.23 -13.14 8.92
CA SER A 180 15.18 -12.38 9.61
C SER A 180 15.71 -11.50 10.73
N THR A 181 16.74 -11.95 11.46
CA THR A 181 17.38 -11.15 12.51
C THR A 181 18.14 -9.96 11.90
N ALA A 182 18.87 -10.19 10.81
CA ALA A 182 19.53 -9.11 10.08
C ALA A 182 18.51 -8.11 9.49
N ALA A 183 17.38 -8.61 8.97
CA ALA A 183 16.27 -7.79 8.49
C ALA A 183 15.67 -6.93 9.61
N ALA A 184 15.46 -7.48 10.81
CA ALA A 184 14.98 -6.72 11.95
C ALA A 184 15.95 -5.61 12.39
N ILE A 185 17.27 -5.82 12.25
CA ILE A 185 18.29 -4.78 12.47
C ILE A 185 18.19 -3.70 11.39
N ALA A 186 17.97 -4.08 10.12
CA ALA A 186 17.77 -3.13 9.02
C ALA A 186 16.49 -2.32 9.19
N ALA A 187 15.39 -2.93 9.66
CA ALA A 187 14.13 -2.25 9.93
C ALA A 187 14.28 -1.10 10.95
N LYS A 188 15.17 -1.25 11.95
CA LYS A 188 15.49 -0.15 12.89
C LYS A 188 16.14 1.07 12.22
N ARG A 189 16.67 0.92 11.01
CA ARG A 189 17.32 1.96 10.22
C ARG A 189 16.42 2.47 9.08
N GLY A 190 15.19 1.98 8.96
CA GLY A 190 14.24 2.39 7.92
C GLY A 190 13.22 1.30 7.61
N ASN A 191 13.59 0.38 6.72
CA ASN A 191 12.70 -0.63 6.16
C ASN A 191 13.44 -1.96 5.91
N VAL A 192 12.71 -3.08 5.85
CA VAL A 192 13.25 -4.35 5.34
C VAL A 192 13.27 -4.31 3.82
N SER A 193 14.33 -4.78 3.16
CA SER A 193 14.38 -4.80 1.70
C SER A 193 13.61 -5.99 1.11
N LEU A 194 13.09 -5.83 -0.11
CA LEU A 194 12.41 -6.91 -0.83
C LEU A 194 13.33 -8.14 -1.02
N ASP A 195 14.63 -7.95 -1.22
CA ASP A 195 15.57 -9.06 -1.38
C ASP A 195 15.79 -9.85 -0.09
N GLN A 196 15.73 -9.19 1.07
CA GLN A 196 15.70 -9.87 2.36
C GLN A 196 14.43 -10.71 2.49
N LEU A 197 13.25 -10.17 2.11
CA LEU A 197 12.00 -10.93 2.12
C LEU A 197 12.07 -12.18 1.23
N LYS A 198 12.57 -12.02 -0.01
CA LYS A 198 12.76 -13.15 -0.96
C LYS A 198 13.72 -14.20 -0.42
N SER A 199 14.83 -13.78 0.20
CA SER A 199 15.81 -14.69 0.79
C SER A 199 15.21 -15.50 1.95
N ILE A 200 14.42 -14.84 2.81
CA ILE A 200 13.69 -15.50 3.90
C ILE A 200 12.66 -16.48 3.33
N ALA A 201 11.90 -16.07 2.32
CA ALA A 201 10.89 -16.90 1.67
C ALA A 201 11.47 -18.19 1.06
N ALA A 202 12.64 -18.10 0.41
CA ALA A 202 13.34 -19.25 -0.13
C ALA A 202 13.76 -20.23 0.99
N CYS A 203 14.33 -19.71 2.08
CA CYS A 203 14.73 -20.52 3.23
C CYS A 203 13.51 -21.18 3.91
N VAL A 204 12.39 -20.46 4.07
CA VAL A 204 11.14 -21.00 4.64
C VAL A 204 10.54 -22.08 3.74
N ALA A 205 10.58 -21.90 2.42
CA ALA A 205 10.11 -22.92 1.47
C ALA A 205 10.95 -24.20 1.54
N GLN A 206 12.27 -24.09 1.69
CA GLN A 206 13.17 -25.23 1.87
C GLN A 206 13.00 -25.89 3.25
N ALA A 207 12.84 -25.09 4.29
CA ALA A 207 12.61 -25.57 5.66
C ALA A 207 11.24 -26.24 5.81
N GLN A 208 10.25 -25.82 5.02
CA GLN A 208 8.83 -26.11 5.23
C GLN A 208 8.44 -25.88 6.71
N ALA A 209 8.97 -24.81 7.29
CA ALA A 209 8.83 -24.46 8.70
C ALA A 209 9.18 -22.98 8.93
N GLY A 210 8.67 -22.40 10.02
CA GLY A 210 8.99 -21.04 10.43
C GLY A 210 8.28 -20.63 11.73
N CYS A 211 8.50 -19.38 12.12
CA CYS A 211 7.80 -18.68 13.20
C CYS A 211 6.96 -17.53 12.61
N CYS A 212 6.21 -16.80 13.44
CA CYS A 212 5.34 -15.72 12.97
C CYS A 212 6.07 -14.70 12.06
N THR A 213 7.28 -14.29 12.44
CA THR A 213 8.08 -13.32 11.67
C THR A 213 8.49 -13.86 10.29
N THR A 214 9.08 -15.05 10.22
CA THR A 214 9.56 -15.60 8.93
C THR A 214 8.40 -15.96 8.01
N PHE A 215 7.26 -16.40 8.55
CA PHE A 215 6.04 -16.60 7.76
C PHE A 215 5.47 -15.29 7.22
N ALA A 216 5.42 -14.23 8.03
CA ALA A 216 4.92 -12.93 7.59
C ALA A 216 5.79 -12.34 6.47
N TYR A 217 7.12 -12.39 6.61
CA TYR A 217 8.03 -11.97 5.54
C TYR A 217 7.89 -12.82 4.27
N SER A 218 7.71 -14.14 4.42
CA SER A 218 7.49 -15.04 3.27
C SER A 218 6.18 -14.74 2.55
N ALA A 219 5.11 -14.44 3.30
CA ALA A 219 3.84 -14.03 2.72
C ALA A 219 3.94 -12.69 1.99
N ALA A 220 4.62 -11.70 2.58
CA ALA A 220 4.86 -10.42 1.91
C ALA A 220 5.65 -10.62 0.60
N ALA A 221 6.72 -11.42 0.62
CA ALA A 221 7.47 -11.75 -0.60
C ALA A 221 6.60 -12.39 -1.68
N GLU A 222 5.69 -13.29 -1.30
CA GLU A 222 4.75 -13.93 -2.22
C GLU A 222 3.73 -12.93 -2.78
N LEU A 223 3.13 -12.11 -1.93
CA LEU A 223 2.16 -11.08 -2.34
C LEU A 223 2.79 -10.07 -3.30
N MET A 224 4.04 -9.66 -3.05
CA MET A 224 4.78 -8.74 -3.92
C MET A 224 4.99 -9.26 -5.34
N LYS A 225 4.98 -10.58 -5.59
CA LYS A 225 5.06 -11.15 -6.95
C LYS A 225 3.84 -10.81 -7.80
N HIS A 226 2.69 -10.64 -7.15
CA HIS A 226 1.40 -10.41 -7.80
C HIS A 226 0.97 -8.93 -7.68
N ASN A 227 1.78 -8.10 -7.04
CA ASN A 227 1.52 -6.68 -6.83
C ASN A 227 2.12 -5.84 -7.98
N GLN A 228 1.47 -5.86 -9.13
CA GLN A 228 1.90 -5.10 -10.30
C GLN A 228 2.02 -3.62 -9.98
N ASP A 229 3.13 -3.00 -10.41
CA ASP A 229 3.43 -1.57 -10.27
C ASP A 229 3.27 -1.02 -8.84
N ASN A 230 3.43 -1.87 -7.82
CA ASN A 230 3.19 -1.52 -6.41
C ASN A 230 1.81 -0.90 -6.13
N GLN A 231 0.79 -1.27 -6.92
CA GLN A 231 -0.56 -0.71 -6.82
C GLN A 231 -1.20 -0.91 -5.44
N GLN A 232 -0.91 -2.04 -4.79
CA GLN A 232 -1.40 -2.34 -3.44
C GLN A 232 -0.31 -2.05 -2.41
N ARG A 233 -0.72 -1.43 -1.30
CA ARG A 233 0.12 -1.36 -0.11
C ARG A 233 0.17 -2.73 0.56
N ILE A 234 1.37 -3.24 0.82
CA ILE A 234 1.65 -4.49 1.50
C ILE A 234 2.61 -4.17 2.64
N GLU A 235 2.16 -4.44 3.85
CA GLU A 235 2.92 -4.15 5.06
C GLU A 235 3.11 -5.43 5.87
N VAL A 236 4.32 -5.66 6.37
CA VAL A 236 4.50 -6.59 7.49
C VAL A 236 4.46 -5.78 8.76
N VAL A 237 3.51 -6.10 9.61
CA VAL A 237 3.25 -5.40 10.86
C VAL A 237 3.45 -6.35 12.03
N ALA A 238 3.82 -5.78 13.17
CA ALA A 238 4.00 -6.54 14.40
C ALA A 238 3.19 -5.95 15.54
N HIS A 239 2.56 -6.82 16.33
CA HIS A 239 2.14 -6.50 17.68
C HIS A 239 3.31 -6.79 18.63
N ARG A 240 3.66 -5.84 19.49
CA ARG A 240 4.62 -6.04 20.59
C ARG A 240 3.96 -5.77 21.94
N GLY A 241 3.73 -6.82 22.71
CA GLY A 241 3.30 -6.72 24.10
C GLY A 241 4.45 -6.57 25.10
N ALA A 242 4.09 -6.30 26.35
CA ALA A 242 5.03 -6.03 27.44
C ALA A 242 5.92 -7.23 27.83
N LYS A 243 5.51 -8.47 27.51
CA LYS A 243 6.26 -9.70 27.85
C LYS A 243 7.18 -10.21 26.74
N GLY A 244 7.59 -9.33 25.82
CA GLY A 244 8.56 -9.66 24.77
C GLY A 244 8.06 -10.74 23.80
N HIS A 245 8.88 -11.76 23.53
CA HIS A 245 8.62 -12.75 22.48
C HIS A 245 7.27 -13.47 22.60
N SER A 246 6.82 -13.80 23.82
CA SER A 246 5.54 -14.49 24.07
C SER A 246 4.30 -13.61 23.84
N GLN A 247 4.50 -12.31 23.63
CA GLN A 247 3.45 -11.35 23.25
C GLN A 247 3.85 -10.61 21.97
N THR A 248 4.71 -11.20 21.15
CA THR A 248 5.05 -10.65 19.84
C THR A 248 4.40 -11.49 18.76
N HIS A 249 3.74 -10.85 17.80
CA HIS A 249 3.16 -11.51 16.64
C HIS A 249 3.35 -10.67 15.39
N CYS A 250 3.74 -11.31 14.29
CA CYS A 250 3.94 -10.66 13.00
C CYS A 250 2.97 -11.23 11.97
N PHE A 251 2.36 -10.36 11.17
CA PHE A 251 1.44 -10.73 10.09
C PHE A 251 1.48 -9.68 8.98
N VAL A 252 0.79 -9.94 7.88
CA VAL A 252 0.75 -9.04 6.71
C VAL A 252 -0.58 -8.31 6.65
N VAL A 253 -0.54 -7.01 6.35
CA VAL A 253 -1.71 -6.20 6.00
C VAL A 253 -1.60 -5.80 4.54
N VAL A 254 -2.70 -5.94 3.81
CA VAL A 254 -2.80 -5.57 2.39
C VAL A 254 -3.91 -4.53 2.22
N GLY A 255 -3.66 -3.48 1.45
CA GLY A 255 -4.68 -2.52 1.04
C GLY A 255 -5.15 -1.58 2.17
N ARG A 256 -4.31 -1.38 3.20
CA ARG A 256 -4.57 -0.41 4.27
C ARG A 256 -4.52 1.01 3.72
N ASP A 257 -5.52 1.82 4.10
CA ASP A 257 -5.59 3.24 3.74
C ASP A 257 -4.29 3.98 4.16
N PRO A 258 -3.63 4.71 3.25
CA PRO A 258 -2.39 5.44 3.54
C PRO A 258 -2.52 6.44 4.69
N ASN A 259 -3.70 7.04 4.87
CA ASN A 259 -3.97 8.05 5.88
C ASN A 259 -4.48 7.45 7.21
N SER A 260 -4.58 6.12 7.30
CA SER A 260 -5.04 5.44 8.51
C SER A 260 -3.96 5.30 9.58
N GLU A 261 -4.39 5.22 10.83
CA GLU A 261 -3.50 4.98 11.96
C GLU A 261 -3.27 3.47 12.14
N LEU A 262 -2.00 3.04 12.19
CA LEU A 262 -1.67 1.62 12.35
C LEU A 262 -2.27 1.02 13.62
N SER A 263 -2.29 1.73 14.74
CA SER A 263 -2.86 1.22 15.99
C SER A 263 -4.39 1.23 16.04
N LYS A 264 -5.08 1.75 15.02
CA LYS A 264 -6.54 1.86 14.95
C LYS A 264 -7.11 1.12 13.72
N PRO A 265 -7.25 -0.21 13.78
CA PRO A 265 -7.79 -1.08 12.74
C PRO A 265 -9.08 -0.60 12.07
N GLU A 266 -9.96 0.06 12.83
CA GLU A 266 -11.21 0.64 12.37
C GLU A 266 -11.02 1.75 11.32
N THR A 267 -9.83 2.35 11.26
CA THR A 267 -9.49 3.41 10.30
C THR A 267 -8.87 2.88 9.01
N TRP A 268 -8.51 1.59 8.93
CA TRP A 268 -7.72 1.03 7.83
C TRP A 268 -8.44 0.92 6.48
N GLY A 269 -9.76 1.19 6.46
CA GLY A 269 -10.58 1.13 5.26
C GLY A 269 -11.09 -0.27 4.91
N LYS A 270 -12.12 -0.31 4.06
CA LYS A 270 -12.84 -1.55 3.71
C LYS A 270 -12.05 -2.51 2.80
N GLN A 271 -10.97 -2.02 2.19
CA GLN A 271 -10.10 -2.77 1.30
C GLN A 271 -8.96 -3.49 2.07
N ALA A 272 -8.82 -3.22 3.38
CA ALA A 272 -7.78 -3.80 4.19
C ALA A 272 -8.05 -5.29 4.48
N HIS A 273 -7.04 -6.12 4.21
CA HIS A 273 -7.05 -7.55 4.52
C HIS A 273 -5.87 -7.90 5.44
N VAL A 274 -6.13 -8.82 6.36
CA VAL A 274 -5.12 -9.38 7.26
C VAL A 274 -4.76 -10.77 6.78
N ILE A 275 -3.47 -11.03 6.51
CA ILE A 275 -2.95 -12.30 6.03
C ILE A 275 -1.95 -12.85 7.04
N ASP A 276 -2.23 -14.05 7.55
CA ASP A 276 -1.51 -14.66 8.66
C ASP A 276 -1.30 -16.16 8.40
N PRO A 277 -0.23 -16.53 7.66
CA PRO A 277 0.10 -17.93 7.43
C PRO A 277 0.46 -18.66 8.72
N TRP A 278 1.02 -17.94 9.71
CA TRP A 278 1.35 -18.52 11.00
C TRP A 278 0.09 -19.00 11.73
N ALA A 279 -0.97 -18.18 11.77
CA ALA A 279 -2.26 -18.60 12.31
C ALA A 279 -2.78 -19.87 11.62
N ALA A 280 -2.66 -19.95 10.28
CA ALA A 280 -3.05 -21.14 9.54
C ALA A 280 -2.23 -22.39 9.93
N THR A 281 -0.92 -22.25 10.21
CA THR A 281 -0.10 -23.38 10.66
C THR A 281 -0.59 -23.99 11.97
N ILE A 282 -1.18 -23.19 12.86
CA ILE A 282 -1.71 -23.61 14.15
C ILE A 282 -3.23 -23.87 14.12
N GLY A 283 -3.83 -23.95 12.93
CA GLY A 283 -5.24 -24.30 12.75
C GLY A 283 -6.22 -23.12 12.83
N GLY A 284 -5.72 -21.89 12.85
CA GLY A 284 -6.49 -20.67 12.68
C GLY A 284 -6.81 -20.37 11.20
N ARG A 285 -7.41 -19.21 10.96
CA ARG A 285 -7.69 -18.71 9.60
C ARG A 285 -6.43 -18.14 8.98
N LEU A 286 -6.23 -18.32 7.67
CA LEU A 286 -5.15 -17.67 6.92
C LEU A 286 -5.43 -16.18 6.67
N GLN A 287 -6.70 -15.82 6.46
CA GLN A 287 -7.12 -14.48 6.08
C GLN A 287 -8.23 -13.99 7.01
N GLY A 288 -8.21 -12.70 7.31
CA GLY A 288 -9.26 -11.99 8.03
C GLY A 288 -9.42 -10.54 7.58
N THR A 289 -10.16 -9.78 8.37
CA THR A 289 -10.35 -8.34 8.22
C THR A 289 -9.83 -7.64 9.48
N PRO A 290 -9.64 -6.30 9.46
CA PRO A 290 -9.23 -5.56 10.64
C PRO A 290 -10.19 -5.72 11.84
N SER A 291 -11.49 -5.87 11.56
CA SER A 291 -12.53 -6.12 12.57
C SER A 291 -12.61 -7.57 13.05
N ASN A 292 -12.03 -8.51 12.30
CA ASN A 292 -12.08 -9.94 12.60
C ASN A 292 -10.76 -10.61 12.17
N PRO A 293 -9.65 -10.29 12.86
CA PRO A 293 -8.33 -10.80 12.49
C PRO A 293 -8.22 -12.30 12.75
N PRO A 294 -7.28 -13.00 12.09
CA PRO A 294 -6.95 -14.39 12.40
C PRO A 294 -6.62 -14.66 13.87
N ILE A 295 -5.86 -13.74 14.49
CA ILE A 295 -5.41 -13.81 15.89
C ILE A 295 -5.84 -12.52 16.60
N ALA A 296 -6.84 -12.62 17.47
CA ALA A 296 -7.44 -11.44 18.13
C ALA A 296 -6.74 -11.03 19.44
N ASN A 297 -6.04 -11.95 20.10
CA ASN A 297 -5.39 -11.71 21.39
C ASN A 297 -3.98 -11.07 21.29
N LEU A 298 -3.47 -10.88 20.06
CA LEU A 298 -2.19 -10.21 19.76
C LEU A 298 -2.46 -9.08 18.75
N TRP A 299 -3.42 -8.24 19.09
CA TRP A 299 -4.02 -7.19 18.25
C TRP A 299 -4.29 -5.95 19.12
N PRO A 300 -4.24 -4.70 18.59
CA PRO A 300 -3.82 -4.30 17.24
C PRO A 300 -2.28 -4.32 17.06
N PRO A 301 -1.74 -4.22 15.84
CA PRO A 301 -0.31 -4.06 15.65
C PRO A 301 0.18 -2.70 16.20
N THR A 302 1.44 -2.67 16.59
CA THR A 302 2.09 -1.50 17.19
C THR A 302 3.16 -0.90 16.29
N GLU A 303 3.67 -1.65 15.32
CA GLU A 303 4.71 -1.20 14.40
C GLU A 303 4.58 -1.83 13.01
N SER A 304 5.11 -1.14 12.00
CA SER A 304 5.31 -1.68 10.66
C SER A 304 6.79 -1.94 10.46
N VAL A 305 7.15 -3.19 10.19
CA VAL A 305 8.55 -3.62 9.98
C VAL A 305 8.92 -3.71 8.50
N PHE A 306 7.92 -3.85 7.63
CA PHE A 306 8.05 -3.71 6.19
C PHE A 306 6.87 -2.90 5.65
N ASP A 307 7.12 -2.03 4.69
CA ASP A 307 6.09 -1.31 3.92
C ASP A 307 6.62 -1.08 2.51
N ASN A 308 5.97 -1.65 1.49
CA ASN A 308 6.43 -1.51 0.10
C ASN A 308 6.24 -0.10 -0.49
N HIS A 309 5.56 0.80 0.24
CA HIS A 309 5.42 2.21 -0.13
C HIS A 309 6.40 3.13 0.60
N LYS A 310 7.27 2.58 1.47
CA LYS A 310 8.35 3.33 2.12
C LYS A 310 9.69 3.03 1.45
N GLU A 311 10.42 4.09 1.11
CA GLU A 311 11.81 4.03 0.66
C GLU A 311 12.76 3.56 1.79
#